data_AF-A0A1Y1I8N2-F1
#
_entry.id   AF-A0A1Y1I8N2-F1
#
_cell.length_a   1.000
_cell.length_b   1.000
_cell.length_c   1.000
_cell.angle_alpha   90.00
_cell.angle_beta   90.00
_cell.angle_gamma   90.00
#
_symmetry.space_group_name_H-M   'P 1'
#
loop_
_entity.id
_entity.type
_entity.pdbx_description
1 polymer ?
#
loop_
_entity_poly.entity_id
_entity_poly.type
_entity_poly.pdbx_seq_one_letter_code
_entity_poly.pdbx_strand_id
1 'polypeptide(L)'
;MATTAPINLPKAKSVKTTPKKQKATPMVVDATSETESSGVEGIHAKLLEIQKGQQKLQKSLNKTQKQANELRSYVFGEGEEDGGAGKKRKRQEPTGFAKPAYLSAALSDFLGLGRDTFMPRADVFKMLHDYIKNNQLQVPGNGRMLTVDAKLSELLGIPEGKVTSFFSLQKYLVKHYGKTAFSQETAADGDEQDST
;
A
#
# COMPACT_ATOMS: atom_id res chain seq x y z
N MET A 1 -36.91 -45.71 28.49
CA MET A 1 -35.72 -46.36 29.09
C MET A 1 -34.51 -45.83 28.34
N ALA A 2 -33.96 -44.70 28.77
CA ALA A 2 -32.90 -44.57 29.76
C ALA A 2 -31.56 -45.17 29.30
N THR A 3 -30.48 -44.41 29.58
CA THR A 3 -29.05 -44.76 29.67
C THR A 3 -28.17 -44.27 28.51
N THR A 4 -27.66 -43.02 28.50
CA THR A 4 -26.49 -42.42 29.22
C THR A 4 -25.24 -42.36 28.32
N ALA A 5 -24.81 -41.12 28.02
CA ALA A 5 -23.56 -40.75 27.37
C ALA A 5 -22.34 -40.87 28.31
N PRO A 6 -21.12 -40.86 27.78
CA PRO A 6 -20.01 -40.26 28.52
C PRO A 6 -19.42 -39.03 27.84
N ILE A 7 -19.55 -37.92 28.56
CA ILE A 7 -18.81 -36.66 28.49
C ILE A 7 -17.33 -36.93 28.77
N ASN A 8 -16.42 -36.32 28.00
CA ASN A 8 -15.00 -36.29 28.31
C ASN A 8 -14.51 -34.83 28.37
N LEU A 9 -14.20 -34.39 29.60
CA LEU A 9 -13.48 -33.17 29.95
C LEU A 9 -12.61 -33.53 31.19
N PRO A 10 -11.70 -32.65 31.61
CA PRO A 10 -10.29 -32.50 31.28
C PRO A 10 -9.35 -33.20 32.29
N LYS A 11 -8.08 -33.41 31.94
CA LYS A 11 -7.06 -33.86 32.91
C LYS A 11 -6.56 -32.69 33.77
N ALA A 12 -6.85 -32.78 35.06
CA ALA A 12 -6.24 -32.00 36.13
C ALA A 12 -4.86 -32.59 36.54
N LYS A 13 -3.96 -31.72 37.03
CA LYS A 13 -2.93 -32.06 38.01
C LYS A 13 -2.87 -31.01 39.12
N SER A 14 -3.45 -31.40 40.26
CA SER A 14 -3.05 -31.19 41.66
C SER A 14 -2.81 -29.78 42.22
N VAL A 15 -3.73 -29.36 43.08
CA VAL A 15 -3.59 -28.36 44.15
C VAL A 15 -3.08 -29.06 45.43
N LYS A 16 -2.15 -28.44 46.16
CA LYS A 16 -1.97 -28.71 47.61
C LYS A 16 -1.49 -27.46 48.39
N THR A 17 -2.47 -26.83 49.03
CA THR A 17 -2.51 -26.18 50.37
C THR A 17 -1.42 -25.20 50.86
N THR A 18 -1.92 -24.00 51.21
CA THR A 18 -1.44 -23.06 52.24
C THR A 18 -1.31 -23.66 53.64
N PRO A 19 -0.54 -23.00 54.55
CA PRO A 19 -1.20 -22.41 55.72
C PRO A 19 -0.84 -20.94 55.99
N LYS A 20 -1.81 -20.30 56.64
CA LYS A 20 -2.03 -18.89 56.99
C LYS A 20 -1.45 -18.59 58.39
N LYS A 21 -0.87 -17.40 58.63
CA LYS A 21 -1.11 -16.66 59.90
C LYS A 21 -0.79 -15.16 59.80
N GLN A 22 -1.77 -14.38 60.22
CA GLN A 22 -1.87 -12.91 60.23
C GLN A 22 -1.52 -12.33 61.60
N LYS A 23 -1.08 -11.05 61.66
CA LYS A 23 -1.47 -9.92 62.56
C LYS A 23 -0.33 -8.88 62.57
N ALA A 24 -0.50 -7.55 62.65
CA ALA A 24 -1.64 -6.69 62.91
C ALA A 24 -1.35 -5.22 62.47
N THR A 25 -2.40 -4.54 61.97
CA THR A 25 -2.80 -3.12 62.16
C THR A 25 -1.88 -1.91 61.82
N PRO A 26 -2.49 -0.75 61.49
CA PRO A 26 -1.93 0.29 60.63
C PRO A 26 -1.25 1.41 61.42
N MET A 27 -0.19 1.99 60.87
CA MET A 27 0.37 3.24 61.37
C MET A 27 0.26 4.32 60.30
N VAL A 28 -0.62 5.27 60.60
CA VAL A 28 -0.69 6.59 59.97
C VAL A 28 0.69 7.23 60.05
N VAL A 29 1.26 7.59 58.90
CA VAL A 29 2.29 8.64 58.83
C VAL A 29 1.83 9.65 57.80
N ASP A 30 0.85 10.45 58.23
CA ASP A 30 0.82 11.85 57.84
C ASP A 30 2.15 12.46 58.31
N ALA A 31 3.00 12.80 57.36
CA ALA A 31 4.19 13.61 57.58
C ALA A 31 4.42 14.40 56.29
N THR A 32 3.51 15.36 56.07
CA THR A 32 3.88 16.60 55.41
C THR A 32 5.07 17.17 56.20
N SER A 33 6.27 16.94 55.68
CA SER A 33 7.52 17.54 56.16
C SER A 33 7.93 18.59 55.15
N GLU A 34 7.26 19.74 55.21
CA GLU A 34 7.90 20.99 54.82
C GLU A 34 9.09 21.20 55.76
N THR A 35 10.30 21.18 55.23
CA THR A 35 11.45 21.85 55.83
C THR A 35 12.33 22.33 54.69
N GLU A 36 12.49 23.65 54.63
CA GLU A 36 13.10 24.41 53.57
C GLU A 36 14.49 23.91 53.18
N SER A 37 14.70 23.78 51.88
CA SER A 37 16.03 23.99 51.30
C SER A 37 15.85 24.85 50.06
N SER A 38 16.04 26.14 50.26
CA SER A 38 16.13 27.17 49.20
C SER A 38 17.21 26.84 48.14
N GLY A 39 18.05 25.83 48.37
CA GLY A 39 18.99 25.28 47.41
C GLY A 39 18.39 24.26 46.42
N VAL A 40 17.34 23.51 46.78
CA VAL A 40 16.82 22.42 45.91
C VAL A 40 15.94 22.93 44.78
N GLU A 41 15.22 24.03 44.98
CA GLU A 41 14.39 24.65 43.93
C GLU A 41 15.27 25.17 42.77
N GLY A 42 16.42 25.77 43.10
CA GLY A 42 17.42 26.18 42.10
C GLY A 42 18.04 25.01 41.36
N ILE A 43 18.22 23.86 42.02
CA ILE A 43 18.71 22.63 41.40
C ILE A 43 17.65 22.05 40.44
N HIS A 44 16.37 22.06 40.82
CA HIS A 44 15.29 21.58 39.98
C HIS A 44 15.10 22.46 38.72
N ALA A 45 15.21 23.78 38.86
CA ALA A 45 15.19 24.70 37.71
C ALA A 45 16.32 24.42 36.72
N LYS A 46 17.54 24.21 37.22
CA LYS A 46 18.71 23.82 36.39
C LYS A 46 18.53 22.45 35.73
N LEU A 47 17.93 21.48 36.43
CA LEU A 47 17.64 20.16 35.88
C LEU A 47 16.65 20.22 34.71
N LEU A 48 15.61 21.04 34.81
CA LEU A 48 14.66 21.26 33.72
C LEU A 48 15.30 21.93 32.51
N GLU A 49 16.23 22.85 32.72
CA GLU A 49 16.99 23.49 31.65
C GLU A 49 17.90 22.49 30.94
N ILE A 50 18.61 21.65 31.70
CA ILE A 50 19.42 20.54 31.17
C ILE A 50 18.57 19.55 30.38
N GLN A 51 17.39 19.19 30.88
CA GLN A 51 16.46 18.29 30.19
C GLN A 51 15.97 18.87 28.86
N LYS A 52 15.62 20.17 28.83
CA LYS A 52 15.27 20.88 27.60
C LYS A 52 16.46 20.94 26.63
N GLY A 53 17.67 21.16 27.14
CA GLY A 53 18.92 21.10 26.37
C GLY A 53 19.14 19.72 25.74
N GLN A 54 18.95 18.65 26.51
CA GLN A 54 19.05 17.27 26.05
C GLN A 54 18.06 16.96 24.92
N GLN A 55 16.81 17.41 25.03
CA GLN A 55 15.81 17.23 23.95
C GLN A 55 16.19 17.97 22.66
N LYS A 56 16.72 19.20 22.78
CA LYS A 56 17.22 19.96 21.62
C LYS A 56 18.42 19.24 20.97
N LEU A 57 19.34 18.76 21.79
CA LEU A 57 20.52 18.02 21.33
C LEU A 57 20.12 16.75 20.60
N GLN A 58 19.19 15.96 21.14
CA GLN A 58 18.66 14.74 20.49
C GLN A 58 18.05 15.04 19.11
N LYS A 59 17.27 16.13 18.99
CA LYS A 59 16.71 16.56 17.69
C LYS A 59 17.79 16.97 16.70
N SER A 60 18.79 17.71 17.16
CA SER A 60 19.92 18.13 16.32
C SER A 60 20.75 16.96 15.84
N LEU A 61 21.01 15.96 16.71
CA LEU A 61 21.73 14.73 16.36
C LEU A 61 21.00 13.99 15.24
N ASN A 62 19.70 13.73 15.40
CA ASN A 62 18.90 13.05 14.39
C ASN A 62 18.86 13.80 13.05
N LYS A 63 18.84 15.14 13.08
CA LYS A 63 18.90 15.98 11.87
C LYS A 63 20.26 15.87 11.19
N THR A 64 21.35 15.98 11.94
CA THR A 64 22.72 15.85 11.41
C THR A 64 22.97 14.43 10.89
N GLN A 65 22.48 13.40 11.57
CA GLN A 65 22.52 12.00 11.12
C GLN A 65 21.85 11.85 9.75
N LYS A 66 20.66 12.46 9.57
CA LYS A 66 19.94 12.43 8.29
C LYS A 66 20.72 13.14 7.18
N GLN A 67 21.27 14.31 7.47
CA GLN A 67 22.08 15.07 6.51
C GLN A 67 23.38 14.33 6.14
N ALA A 68 24.03 13.68 7.10
CA ALA A 68 25.21 12.86 6.86
C ALA A 68 24.89 11.64 5.98
N ASN A 69 23.77 10.95 6.22
CA ASN A 69 23.32 9.85 5.38
C ASN A 69 22.94 10.30 3.96
N GLU A 70 22.33 11.48 3.84
CA GLU A 70 21.98 12.07 2.56
C GLU A 70 23.24 12.42 1.75
N LEU A 71 24.21 13.13 2.34
CA LEU A 71 25.52 13.41 1.72
C LEU A 71 26.29 12.13 1.39
N ARG A 72 26.28 11.14 2.28
CA ARG A 72 26.89 9.83 2.03
C ARG A 72 26.28 9.16 0.81
N SER A 73 24.98 9.31 0.58
CA SER A 73 24.31 8.78 -0.62
C SER A 73 24.66 9.53 -1.91
N TYR A 74 25.08 10.80 -1.83
CA TYR A 74 25.57 11.56 -2.99
C TYR A 74 27.03 11.22 -3.33
N VAL A 75 27.87 10.99 -2.32
CA VAL A 75 29.31 10.73 -2.52
C VAL A 75 29.61 9.26 -2.86
N PHE A 76 28.86 8.32 -2.28
CA PHE A 76 29.09 6.88 -2.45
C PHE A 76 27.95 6.19 -3.23
N GLY A 77 27.12 6.95 -3.95
CA GLY A 77 25.90 6.49 -4.63
C GLY A 77 26.09 5.81 -5.98
N GLU A 78 27.31 5.48 -6.37
CA GLU A 78 27.63 4.71 -7.58
C GLU A 78 28.38 3.44 -7.18
N GLY A 79 27.62 2.38 -6.87
CA GLY A 79 28.14 1.06 -6.50
C GLY A 79 27.08 0.25 -5.75
N GLU A 80 26.83 -0.97 -6.23
CA GLU A 80 25.74 -1.88 -5.88
C GLU A 80 25.46 -2.17 -4.38
N GLU A 81 24.19 -2.52 -4.15
CA GLU A 81 23.62 -3.45 -3.18
C GLU A 81 24.35 -3.73 -1.85
N ASP A 82 23.89 -3.13 -0.74
CA ASP A 82 23.45 -3.88 0.46
C ASP A 82 22.73 -2.93 1.46
N GLY A 83 21.88 -3.52 2.30
CA GLY A 83 20.79 -2.90 3.04
C GLY A 83 21.11 -1.71 3.95
N GLY A 84 20.32 -0.65 3.81
CA GLY A 84 20.23 0.45 4.76
C GLY A 84 18.87 1.14 4.65
N ALA A 85 18.10 1.13 5.74
CA ALA A 85 16.70 1.53 5.83
C ALA A 85 16.39 2.94 5.30
N GLY A 86 16.01 3.00 4.02
CA GLY A 86 15.44 4.15 3.36
C GLY A 86 15.00 3.71 1.98
N LYS A 87 13.78 3.14 1.89
CA LYS A 87 13.22 2.44 0.73
C LYS A 87 13.11 3.38 -0.49
N LYS A 88 14.22 3.71 -1.14
CA LYS A 88 14.24 4.08 -2.56
C LYS A 88 13.67 2.85 -3.26
N ARG A 89 12.39 2.94 -3.64
CA ARG A 89 11.68 1.86 -4.33
C ARG A 89 12.57 1.47 -5.51
N LYS A 90 13.13 0.24 -5.50
CA LYS A 90 13.73 -0.37 -6.69
C LYS A 90 12.80 -0.01 -7.84
N ARG A 91 13.32 0.62 -8.92
CA ARG A 91 12.52 1.05 -10.08
C ARG A 91 11.67 -0.15 -10.45
N GLN A 92 10.40 -0.12 -10.07
CA GLN A 92 9.51 -1.25 -10.24
C GLN A 92 9.48 -1.46 -11.76
N GLU A 93 9.83 -2.66 -12.20
CA GLU A 93 9.58 -3.04 -13.59
C GLU A 93 8.16 -2.63 -13.94
N PRO A 94 7.92 -2.16 -15.17
CA PRO A 94 6.61 -1.67 -15.56
C PRO A 94 5.56 -2.72 -15.22
N THR A 95 4.78 -2.42 -14.18
CA THR A 95 3.62 -3.19 -13.74
C THR A 95 2.75 -3.49 -14.96
N GLY A 96 2.08 -4.65 -15.00
CA GLY A 96 1.41 -5.16 -16.21
C GLY A 96 0.48 -4.17 -16.93
N PHE A 97 0.03 -3.10 -16.29
CA PHE A 97 -0.74 -2.00 -16.89
C PHE A 97 0.07 -0.98 -17.70
N ALA A 98 1.37 -0.86 -17.42
CA ALA A 98 2.32 0.00 -18.12
C ALA A 98 3.00 -0.71 -19.31
N LYS A 99 2.75 -2.02 -19.49
CA LYS A 99 3.24 -2.75 -20.66
C LYS A 99 2.51 -2.25 -21.92
N PRO A 100 3.24 -1.89 -22.99
CA PRO A 100 2.62 -1.44 -24.23
C PRO A 100 1.84 -2.60 -24.87
N ALA A 101 0.58 -2.34 -25.23
CA ALA A 101 -0.29 -3.30 -25.87
C ALA A 101 -0.68 -2.88 -27.28
N TYR A 102 -0.85 -3.87 -28.16
CA TYR A 102 -1.33 -3.64 -29.51
C TYR A 102 -2.80 -3.23 -29.48
N LEU A 103 -3.15 -2.17 -30.20
CA LEU A 103 -4.51 -1.65 -30.29
C LEU A 103 -5.20 -2.19 -31.54
N SER A 104 -6.44 -2.68 -31.41
CA SER A 104 -7.27 -3.00 -32.57
C SER A 104 -7.54 -1.77 -33.45
N ALA A 105 -7.87 -1.97 -34.72
CA ALA A 105 -8.18 -0.90 -35.67
C ALA A 105 -9.30 0.02 -35.16
N ALA A 106 -10.42 -0.55 -34.68
CA ALA A 106 -11.55 0.22 -34.13
C ALA A 106 -11.16 1.13 -32.95
N LEU A 107 -10.27 0.65 -32.07
CA LEU A 107 -9.80 1.42 -30.91
C LEU A 107 -8.81 2.52 -31.31
N SER A 108 -7.97 2.25 -32.32
CA SER A 108 -7.02 3.22 -32.87
C SER A 108 -7.75 4.34 -33.61
N ASP A 109 -8.74 3.98 -34.44
CA ASP A 109 -9.57 4.92 -35.19
C ASP A 109 -10.36 5.84 -34.24
N PHE A 110 -10.90 5.30 -33.14
CA PHE A 110 -11.59 6.11 -32.11
C PHE A 110 -10.67 7.13 -31.44
N LEU A 111 -9.42 6.77 -31.16
CA LEU A 111 -8.43 7.65 -30.53
C LEU A 111 -7.74 8.59 -31.54
N GLY A 112 -7.99 8.44 -32.84
CA GLY A 112 -7.30 9.18 -33.89
C GLY A 112 -5.81 8.80 -34.01
N LEU A 113 -5.45 7.59 -33.60
CA LEU A 113 -4.09 7.06 -33.70
C LEU A 113 -3.92 6.28 -35.02
N GLY A 114 -2.69 6.21 -35.52
CA GLY A 114 -2.38 5.38 -36.69
C GLY A 114 -2.71 3.91 -36.43
N ARG A 115 -3.08 3.19 -37.49
CA ARG A 115 -3.22 1.72 -37.45
C ARG A 115 -1.90 1.12 -36.97
N ASP A 116 -1.99 0.08 -36.14
CA ASP A 116 -0.85 -0.67 -35.61
C ASP A 116 -0.01 0.05 -34.54
N THR A 117 -0.63 0.98 -33.80
CA THR A 117 0.02 1.66 -32.67
C THR A 117 0.05 0.77 -31.40
N PHE A 118 1.17 0.81 -30.68
CA PHE A 118 1.32 0.19 -29.36
C PHE A 118 1.18 1.23 -28.25
N MET A 119 0.27 1.00 -27.31
CA MET A 119 0.06 1.90 -26.18
C MET A 119 -0.21 1.13 -24.88
N PRO A 120 0.29 1.60 -23.73
CA PRO A 120 -0.07 1.03 -22.44
C PRO A 120 -1.58 1.09 -22.20
N ARG A 121 -2.15 0.02 -21.65
CA ARG A 121 -3.58 -0.06 -21.31
C ARG A 121 -4.02 1.09 -20.39
N ALA A 122 -3.13 1.54 -19.51
CA ALA A 122 -3.41 2.66 -18.61
C ALA A 122 -3.65 3.97 -19.36
N ASP A 123 -2.88 4.25 -20.42
CA ASP A 123 -2.96 5.52 -21.13
C ASP A 123 -4.17 5.55 -22.07
N VAL A 124 -4.47 4.43 -22.73
CA VAL A 124 -5.70 4.24 -23.50
C VAL A 124 -6.93 4.51 -22.65
N PHE A 125 -6.97 3.95 -21.44
CA PHE A 125 -8.09 4.15 -20.53
C PHE A 125 -8.20 5.60 -20.05
N LYS A 126 -7.08 6.30 -19.83
CA LYS A 126 -7.10 7.75 -19.51
C LYS A 126 -7.68 8.56 -20.66
N MET A 127 -7.23 8.33 -21.89
CA MET A 127 -7.76 9.05 -23.07
C MET A 127 -9.27 8.85 -23.21
N LEU A 128 -9.75 7.63 -22.99
CA LEU A 128 -11.18 7.33 -23.02
C LEU A 128 -11.93 8.00 -21.86
N HIS A 129 -11.34 8.04 -20.67
CA HIS A 129 -11.90 8.71 -19.52
C HIS A 129 -12.03 10.22 -19.75
N ASP A 130 -11.05 10.83 -20.40
CA ASP A 130 -11.06 12.25 -20.77
C ASP A 130 -12.10 12.53 -21.86
N TYR A 131 -12.24 11.64 -22.85
CA TYR A 131 -13.33 11.70 -23.83
C TYR A 131 -14.71 11.72 -23.14
N ILE A 132 -14.94 10.82 -22.18
CA ILE A 132 -16.21 10.71 -21.44
C ILE A 132 -16.50 12.00 -20.64
N LYS A 133 -15.46 12.61 -20.06
CA LYS A 133 -15.59 13.90 -19.35
C LYS A 133 -15.90 15.05 -20.29
N ASN A 134 -15.16 15.15 -21.39
CA ASN A 134 -15.29 16.24 -22.36
C ASN A 134 -16.67 16.25 -23.02
N ASN A 135 -17.25 15.08 -23.26
CA ASN A 135 -18.60 14.93 -23.82
C ASN A 135 -19.71 14.86 -22.75
N GLN A 136 -19.38 15.07 -21.47
CA GLN A 136 -20.34 15.10 -20.36
C GLN A 136 -21.23 13.84 -20.29
N LEU A 137 -20.69 12.67 -20.64
CA LEU A 137 -21.42 11.40 -20.69
C LEU A 137 -21.66 10.77 -19.30
N GLN A 138 -21.23 11.44 -18.23
CA GLN A 138 -21.42 10.98 -16.86
C GLN A 138 -22.84 11.30 -16.38
N VAL A 139 -23.44 10.35 -15.66
CA VAL A 139 -24.80 10.55 -15.13
C VAL A 139 -24.75 11.58 -13.99
N PRO A 140 -25.51 12.70 -14.07
CA PRO A 140 -25.57 13.66 -12.98
C PRO A 140 -26.19 12.99 -11.74
N GLY A 141 -25.46 12.98 -10.63
CA GLY A 141 -25.83 12.30 -9.39
C GLY A 141 -25.13 10.95 -9.15
N ASN A 142 -24.57 10.32 -10.18
CA ASN A 142 -23.73 9.12 -10.00
C ASN A 142 -22.56 9.10 -11.00
N GLY A 143 -21.46 9.78 -10.66
CA GLY A 143 -20.25 9.85 -11.49
C GLY A 143 -19.50 8.52 -11.66
N ARG A 144 -19.99 7.42 -11.08
CA ARG A 144 -19.48 6.05 -11.35
C ARG A 144 -20.15 5.42 -12.58
N MET A 145 -21.27 6.00 -13.03
CA MET A 145 -22.06 5.56 -14.17
C MET A 145 -21.96 6.57 -15.30
N LEU A 146 -22.00 6.05 -16.53
CA LEU A 146 -21.95 6.82 -17.75
C LEU A 146 -22.98 6.29 -18.75
N THR A 147 -23.52 7.19 -19.56
CA THR A 147 -24.40 6.86 -20.67
C THR A 147 -23.56 6.66 -21.92
N VAL A 148 -23.71 5.50 -22.58
CA VAL A 148 -22.97 5.17 -23.80
C VAL A 148 -23.50 6.02 -24.95
N ASP A 149 -22.60 6.74 -25.63
CA ASP A 149 -22.90 7.47 -26.87
C ASP A 149 -22.70 6.59 -28.12
N ALA A 150 -23.03 7.10 -29.30
CA ALA A 150 -22.91 6.36 -30.56
C ALA A 150 -21.48 5.85 -30.82
N LYS A 151 -20.46 6.69 -30.55
CA LYS A 151 -19.06 6.33 -30.80
C LYS A 151 -18.55 5.27 -29.82
N LEU A 152 -18.91 5.36 -28.53
CA LEU A 152 -18.58 4.32 -27.55
C LEU A 152 -19.36 3.04 -27.80
N SER A 153 -20.61 3.15 -28.26
CA SER A 153 -21.47 2.02 -28.65
C SER A 153 -20.80 1.19 -29.75
N GLU A 154 -20.35 1.84 -30.82
CA GLU A 154 -19.66 1.21 -31.95
C GLU A 154 -18.36 0.53 -31.51
N LEU A 155 -17.58 1.20 -30.64
CA LEU A 155 -16.33 0.65 -30.13
C LEU A 155 -16.55 -0.56 -29.21
N LEU A 156 -17.52 -0.49 -28.29
CA LEU A 156 -17.71 -1.48 -27.23
C LEU A 156 -18.68 -2.61 -27.61
N GLY A 157 -19.46 -2.43 -28.68
CA GLY A 157 -20.54 -3.33 -29.08
C GLY A 157 -21.71 -3.33 -28.07
N ILE A 158 -22.06 -2.17 -27.53
CA ILE A 158 -23.12 -2.00 -26.52
C ILE A 158 -24.17 -1.05 -27.09
N PRO A 159 -25.48 -1.30 -26.91
CA PRO A 159 -26.50 -0.37 -27.39
C PRO A 159 -26.31 1.05 -26.82
N GLU A 160 -26.53 2.03 -27.69
CA GLU A 160 -26.56 3.45 -27.35
C GLU A 160 -27.58 3.74 -26.24
N GLY A 161 -27.27 4.70 -25.37
CA GLY A 161 -28.15 5.07 -24.25
C GLY A 161 -28.13 4.09 -23.08
N LYS A 162 -27.43 2.95 -23.18
CA LYS A 162 -27.26 2.06 -22.04
C LYS A 162 -26.37 2.71 -20.99
N VAL A 163 -26.82 2.67 -19.73
CA VAL A 163 -26.02 3.08 -18.60
C VAL A 163 -25.01 1.98 -18.25
N THR A 164 -23.73 2.33 -18.24
CA THR A 164 -22.62 1.43 -17.89
C THR A 164 -21.69 2.09 -16.87
N SER A 165 -20.73 1.34 -16.33
CA SER A 165 -19.72 1.85 -15.41
C SER A 165 -18.33 1.79 -16.03
N PHE A 166 -17.41 2.63 -15.54
CA PHE A 166 -15.99 2.62 -15.92
C PHE A 166 -15.34 1.24 -15.73
N PHE A 167 -15.74 0.46 -14.73
CA PHE A 167 -15.24 -0.91 -14.53
C PHE A 167 -15.67 -1.85 -15.67
N SER A 168 -16.94 -1.76 -16.07
CA SER A 168 -17.47 -2.51 -17.20
C SER A 168 -16.80 -2.09 -18.50
N LEU A 169 -16.60 -0.79 -18.71
CA LEU A 169 -15.87 -0.23 -19.86
C LEU A 169 -14.48 -0.87 -20.01
N GLN A 170 -13.71 -0.90 -18.92
CA GLN A 170 -12.38 -1.51 -18.92
C GLN A 170 -12.42 -3.01 -19.27
N LYS A 171 -13.50 -3.73 -18.94
CA LYS A 171 -13.71 -5.15 -19.28
C LYS A 171 -13.98 -5.33 -20.77
N TYR A 172 -14.81 -4.49 -21.38
CA TYR A 172 -15.11 -4.56 -22.81
C TYR A 172 -13.87 -4.25 -23.66
N LEU A 173 -13.07 -3.26 -23.25
CA LEU A 173 -11.82 -2.92 -23.94
C LEU A 173 -10.81 -4.08 -23.99
N VAL A 174 -10.87 -5.07 -23.08
CA VAL A 174 -9.95 -6.23 -23.09
C VAL A 174 -9.94 -6.92 -24.46
N LYS A 175 -11.10 -6.99 -25.13
CA LYS A 175 -11.25 -7.63 -26.44
C LYS A 175 -10.54 -6.89 -27.57
N HIS A 176 -10.25 -5.60 -27.36
CA HIS A 176 -9.64 -4.70 -28.34
C HIS A 176 -8.13 -4.57 -28.17
N TYR A 177 -7.56 -5.21 -27.15
CA TYR A 177 -6.11 -5.33 -27.01
C TYR A 177 -5.63 -6.63 -27.65
N GLY A 178 -4.74 -6.51 -28.63
CA GLY A 178 -4.05 -7.66 -29.20
C GLY A 178 -3.08 -8.26 -28.19
N LYS A 179 -2.81 -9.57 -28.31
CA LYS A 179 -1.78 -10.22 -27.52
C LYS A 179 -0.43 -9.64 -27.95
N THR A 180 0.20 -8.91 -27.04
CA THR A 180 1.45 -8.20 -27.27
C THR A 180 2.57 -9.20 -27.62
N ALA A 181 3.45 -8.85 -28.56
CA ALA A 181 4.64 -9.65 -28.88
C ALA A 181 5.54 -9.91 -27.64
N PHE A 182 5.45 -9.07 -26.59
CA PHE A 182 6.17 -9.27 -25.33
C PHE A 182 5.67 -10.46 -24.48
N SER A 183 4.64 -11.18 -24.91
CA SER A 183 4.15 -12.41 -24.27
C SER A 183 4.43 -13.67 -25.09
N GLN A 184 5.26 -13.60 -26.13
CA GLN A 184 5.54 -14.72 -27.04
C GLN A 184 7.01 -15.19 -27.08
N GLU A 185 7.86 -14.81 -26.11
CA GLU A 185 9.26 -15.30 -26.05
C GLU A 185 9.52 -16.38 -24.98
N THR A 186 8.49 -16.94 -24.33
CA THR A 186 8.70 -18.01 -23.32
C THR A 186 8.03 -19.34 -23.68
N ALA A 187 7.76 -19.60 -24.97
CA ALA A 187 7.03 -20.81 -25.39
C ALA A 187 7.65 -21.54 -26.59
N ALA A 188 8.90 -21.25 -26.95
CA ALA A 188 9.59 -21.90 -28.06
C ALA A 188 11.09 -22.08 -27.77
N ASP A 189 11.43 -22.89 -26.78
CA ASP A 189 12.75 -23.52 -26.70
C ASP A 189 12.66 -24.75 -25.77
N GLY A 190 12.43 -25.93 -26.37
CA GLY A 190 12.32 -27.18 -25.60
C GLY A 190 11.52 -28.30 -26.26
N ASP A 191 11.68 -28.55 -27.57
CA ASP A 191 11.30 -29.85 -28.16
C ASP A 191 12.12 -30.11 -29.44
N GLU A 192 13.42 -30.35 -29.26
CA GLU A 192 14.25 -31.01 -30.27
C GLU A 192 15.39 -31.76 -29.56
N GLN A 193 15.12 -33.01 -29.18
CA GLN A 193 16.12 -34.01 -28.82
C GLN A 193 15.85 -35.27 -29.65
N ASP A 194 16.55 -35.31 -30.78
CA ASP A 194 17.29 -36.44 -31.33
C ASP A 194 16.87 -37.87 -30.92
N SER A 195 16.34 -38.63 -31.88
CA SER A 195 16.54 -40.08 -31.98
C SER A 195 16.32 -40.51 -33.42
N THR A 196 17.44 -40.61 -34.14
CA THR A 196 17.60 -41.57 -35.24
C THR A 196 18.10 -42.89 -34.68
#